data_AF-A0A847NW40-F1
#
_entry.id   AF-A0A847NW40-F1
#
_cell.length_a   1.000
_cell.length_b   1.000
_cell.length_c   1.000
_cell.angle_alpha   90.00
_cell.angle_beta   90.00
_cell.angle_gamma   90.00
#
_symmetry.space_group_name_H-M   'P 1'
#
loop_
_entity.id
_entity.type
_entity.pdbx_description
1 polymer ?
#
loop_
_entity_poly.entity_id
_entity_poly.type
_entity_poly.pdbx_seq_one_letter_code
_entity_poly.pdbx_strand_id
1 'polypeptide(L)'
;MKLIICFNDSVGEFINYFHDNIRIMAQSPDNIQAILIDEDFKNENLKTFRNVLEVNSYTKETDKEKNEETLKDIETVEKALKRSFILKDFDEFEIIFENIKDFTEYTNFLEKLKGNIIIHVDNLSKEDLNYLKNIKFQNEPQVNYGLISNNIDLSEYLEILEIINSMETFISKFALSEIEKQLLLFDLVRERVYKSGDSNDKTSARDLNRVLKEEEIVCAGYANIFAAVSNQLGIPTIVKKYYSIKNPTTGHASNVSYVYDSIYNDYYILEYDPTWNSRKNEQDQDWINNYDYAAVPENIATLQKYSKKNYGINYSMINTLNIEFVRYHELLMTNSPLVINWQIDKFVRLIINIYKYLNKKDKVEELMQFRKDLTSNSQINPEYIQKLYEDVRNTGSKSIPIKDFIKMIYRVRRVEHSIDPQKYPLDYNIIENIVRRKYNDDNWKQYLENLDVLNNVPHKNLEDKIKYDAKMMELIYALREINNNKKQENSLTVK
;
A
#
# COMPACT_ATOMS: atom_id res chain seq x y z
N MET A 1 -31.07 -14.07 2.48
CA MET A 1 -30.79 -12.70 2.98
C MET A 1 -29.34 -12.61 3.41
N LYS A 2 -28.66 -11.47 3.24
CA LYS A 2 -27.24 -11.32 3.58
C LYS A 2 -27.04 -10.47 4.85
N LEU A 3 -26.14 -10.91 5.72
CA LEU A 3 -25.70 -10.16 6.90
C LEU A 3 -24.25 -9.70 6.73
N ILE A 4 -24.02 -8.40 6.78
CA ILE A 4 -22.69 -7.79 6.80
C ILE A 4 -22.36 -7.44 8.25
N ILE A 5 -21.28 -7.98 8.79
CA ILE A 5 -20.86 -7.76 10.18
C ILE A 5 -19.48 -7.10 10.17
N CYS A 6 -19.41 -5.89 10.70
CA CYS A 6 -18.16 -5.16 10.90
C CYS A 6 -17.81 -5.18 12.39
N PHE A 7 -16.75 -5.89 12.75
CA PHE A 7 -16.23 -5.88 14.10
C PHE A 7 -15.26 -4.72 14.28
N ASN A 8 -15.56 -3.82 15.23
CA ASN A 8 -14.72 -2.65 15.49
C ASN A 8 -14.75 -2.22 16.97
N ASP A 9 -13.65 -2.46 17.68
CA ASP A 9 -13.51 -2.18 19.12
C ASP A 9 -13.49 -0.68 19.45
N SER A 10 -13.34 0.19 18.44
CA SER A 10 -13.14 1.63 18.61
C SER A 10 -14.40 2.46 18.45
N VAL A 11 -15.53 1.83 18.13
CA VAL A 11 -16.78 2.52 17.80
C VAL A 11 -17.95 1.88 18.52
N GLY A 12 -19.01 2.65 18.78
CA GLY A 12 -20.27 2.12 19.31
C GLY A 12 -20.98 1.20 18.31
N GLU A 13 -21.89 0.40 18.86
CA GLU A 13 -22.67 -0.56 18.07
C GLU A 13 -23.77 0.14 17.28
N PHE A 14 -24.02 -0.30 16.05
CA PHE A 14 -25.16 0.17 15.27
C PHE A 14 -25.65 -0.88 14.29
N ILE A 15 -26.90 -0.74 13.85
CA ILE A 15 -27.49 -1.55 12.80
C ILE A 15 -28.04 -0.66 11.69
N ASN A 16 -27.80 -1.06 10.43
CA ASN A 16 -28.30 -0.35 9.27
C ASN A 16 -28.86 -1.34 8.23
N TYR A 17 -29.87 -0.92 7.49
CA TYR A 17 -30.57 -1.74 6.51
C TYR A 17 -30.40 -1.12 5.14
N PHE A 18 -30.01 -1.93 4.16
CA PHE A 18 -29.86 -1.49 2.78
C PHE A 18 -30.47 -2.55 1.88
N HIS A 19 -31.64 -2.27 1.30
CA HIS A 19 -32.37 -3.20 0.44
C HIS A 19 -32.58 -4.56 1.13
N ASP A 20 -32.01 -5.65 0.58
CA ASP A 20 -32.09 -7.03 1.09
C ASP A 20 -30.93 -7.43 2.04
N ASN A 21 -30.13 -6.45 2.47
CA ASN A 21 -28.96 -6.65 3.33
C ASN A 21 -29.13 -5.97 4.69
N ILE A 22 -28.63 -6.62 5.72
CA ILE A 22 -28.48 -6.04 7.06
C ILE A 22 -27.00 -5.81 7.32
N ARG A 23 -26.62 -4.63 7.79
CA ARG A 23 -25.26 -4.33 8.24
C ARG A 23 -25.26 -4.07 9.74
N ILE A 24 -24.40 -4.76 10.46
CA ILE A 24 -24.16 -4.57 11.89
C ILE A 24 -22.73 -4.10 12.08
N MET A 25 -22.56 -3.11 12.95
CA MET A 25 -21.28 -2.81 13.56
C MET A 25 -21.35 -3.23 15.02
N ALA A 26 -20.41 -4.07 15.45
CA ALA A 26 -20.39 -4.62 16.80
C ALA A 26 -18.97 -4.64 17.35
N GLN A 27 -18.85 -4.57 18.68
CA GLN A 27 -17.55 -4.67 19.34
C GLN A 27 -17.16 -6.13 19.63
N SER A 28 -18.15 -7.01 19.74
CA SER A 28 -17.94 -8.42 20.08
C SER A 28 -19.01 -9.30 19.41
N PRO A 29 -18.69 -10.57 19.09
CA PRO A 29 -19.68 -11.53 18.58
C PRO A 29 -20.89 -11.74 19.49
N ASP A 30 -20.70 -11.63 20.81
CA ASP A 30 -21.75 -11.90 21.80
C ASP A 30 -22.93 -10.93 21.66
N ASN A 31 -22.67 -9.72 21.16
CA ASN A 31 -23.68 -8.68 21.01
C ASN A 31 -24.51 -8.82 19.73
N ILE A 32 -24.05 -9.60 18.73
CA ILE A 32 -24.70 -9.71 17.43
C ILE A 32 -26.15 -10.19 17.56
N GLN A 33 -26.37 -11.26 18.34
CA GLN A 33 -27.71 -11.82 18.49
C GLN A 33 -28.64 -10.90 19.28
N ALA A 34 -28.09 -10.15 20.24
CA ALA A 34 -28.84 -9.14 20.99
C ALA A 34 -29.27 -7.99 20.07
N ILE A 35 -28.34 -7.43 19.27
CA ILE A 35 -28.62 -6.37 18.29
C ILE A 35 -29.71 -6.80 17.28
N LEU A 36 -29.69 -8.07 16.85
CA LEU A 36 -30.66 -8.60 15.89
C LEU A 36 -32.08 -8.82 16.48
N ILE A 37 -32.24 -8.86 17.80
CA ILE A 37 -33.54 -9.10 18.46
C ILE A 37 -34.07 -7.84 19.17
N ASP A 38 -33.19 -7.02 19.75
CA ASP A 38 -33.56 -5.88 20.60
C ASP A 38 -34.34 -4.81 19.81
N GLU A 39 -35.63 -4.69 20.09
CA GLU A 39 -36.51 -3.71 19.44
C GLU A 39 -36.21 -2.28 19.87
N ASP A 40 -35.81 -2.05 21.12
CA ASP A 40 -35.53 -0.71 21.63
C ASP A 40 -34.25 -0.15 21.00
N PHE A 41 -33.20 -0.97 20.93
CA PHE A 41 -31.94 -0.62 20.25
C PHE A 41 -32.17 -0.32 18.76
N LYS A 42 -32.99 -1.11 18.08
CA LYS A 42 -33.37 -0.89 16.68
C LYS A 42 -34.16 0.42 16.49
N ASN A 43 -35.10 0.71 17.38
CA ASN A 43 -35.91 1.94 17.33
C ASN A 43 -35.06 3.20 17.58
N GLU A 44 -34.08 3.13 18.49
CA GLU A 44 -33.15 4.25 18.75
C GLU A 44 -32.24 4.52 17.53
N ASN A 45 -31.71 3.46 16.92
CA ASN A 45 -30.91 3.57 15.70
C ASN A 45 -31.73 4.14 14.52
N LEU A 46 -32.99 3.74 14.37
CA LEU A 46 -33.89 4.31 13.35
C LEU A 46 -34.07 5.81 13.51
N LYS A 47 -34.26 6.27 14.76
CA LYS A 47 -34.41 7.70 15.07
C LYS A 47 -33.16 8.48 14.67
N THR A 48 -31.98 7.94 14.97
CA THR A 48 -30.69 8.53 14.61
C THR A 48 -30.51 8.56 13.08
N PHE A 49 -30.84 7.47 12.38
CA PHE A 49 -30.75 7.38 10.93
C PHE A 49 -31.66 8.38 10.22
N ARG A 50 -32.93 8.51 10.67
CA ARG A 50 -33.86 9.54 10.17
C ARG A 50 -33.31 10.95 10.34
N ASN A 51 -32.79 11.27 11.53
CA ASN A 51 -32.21 12.59 11.79
C ASN A 51 -31.06 12.91 10.83
N VAL A 52 -30.18 11.93 10.52
CA VAL A 52 -29.06 12.12 9.59
C VAL A 52 -29.55 12.35 8.15
N LEU A 53 -30.54 11.59 7.70
CA LEU A 53 -31.10 11.74 6.34
C LEU A 53 -31.88 13.04 6.19
N GLU A 54 -32.67 13.44 7.19
CA GLU A 54 -33.36 14.72 7.21
C GLU A 54 -32.35 15.88 7.10
N VAL A 55 -31.27 15.87 7.89
CA VAL A 55 -30.20 16.88 7.80
C VAL A 55 -29.53 16.90 6.42
N ASN A 56 -29.32 15.74 5.78
CA ASN A 56 -28.75 15.67 4.44
C ASN A 56 -29.71 16.18 3.36
N SER A 57 -31.03 15.95 3.51
CA SER A 57 -32.04 16.42 2.56
C SER A 57 -32.19 17.96 2.54
N TYR A 58 -31.96 18.64 3.66
CA TYR A 58 -31.95 20.11 3.74
C TYR A 58 -30.79 20.78 2.99
N THR A 59 -29.78 20.03 2.55
CA THR A 59 -28.62 20.59 1.81
C THR A 59 -28.79 20.61 0.30
N LYS A 60 -29.89 20.06 -0.24
CA LYS A 60 -30.17 20.04 -1.69
C LYS A 60 -31.66 20.27 -1.98
N GLU A 61 -32.11 21.52 -1.91
CA GLU A 61 -33.48 21.92 -2.28
C GLU A 61 -33.84 21.68 -3.77
N THR A 62 -32.93 21.18 -4.62
CA THR A 62 -33.14 21.13 -6.08
C THR A 62 -33.50 19.77 -6.70
N ASP A 63 -33.50 18.64 -5.98
CA ASP A 63 -33.74 17.31 -6.58
C ASP A 63 -34.94 16.57 -5.92
N LYS A 64 -36.17 16.79 -6.40
CA LYS A 64 -37.39 16.08 -5.93
C LYS A 64 -37.31 14.55 -6.04
N GLU A 65 -36.70 14.02 -7.11
CA GLU A 65 -36.59 12.57 -7.35
C GLU A 65 -35.68 11.87 -6.32
N LYS A 66 -34.60 12.52 -5.87
CA LYS A 66 -33.74 11.98 -4.81
C LYS A 66 -34.46 11.90 -3.46
N ASN A 67 -35.34 12.85 -3.18
CA ASN A 67 -36.10 12.85 -1.94
C ASN A 67 -37.14 11.72 -1.91
N GLU A 68 -37.75 11.39 -3.05
CA GLU A 68 -38.66 10.22 -3.14
C GLU A 68 -37.93 8.89 -2.97
N GLU A 69 -36.73 8.73 -3.57
CA GLU A 69 -35.89 7.53 -3.40
C GLU A 69 -35.44 7.37 -1.94
N THR A 70 -35.01 8.47 -1.31
CA THR A 70 -34.59 8.49 0.10
C THR A 70 -35.75 8.13 1.05
N LEU A 71 -36.97 8.62 0.79
CA LEU A 71 -38.16 8.29 1.59
C LEU A 71 -38.53 6.80 1.44
N LYS A 72 -38.35 6.23 0.25
CA LYS A 72 -38.59 4.82 -0.04
C LYS A 72 -37.59 3.90 0.67
N ASP A 73 -36.33 4.31 0.76
CA ASP A 73 -35.30 3.64 1.55
C ASP A 73 -35.67 3.67 3.04
N ILE A 74 -36.14 4.81 3.56
CA ILE A 74 -36.60 4.93 4.97
C ILE A 74 -37.75 3.96 5.25
N GLU A 75 -38.80 3.93 4.43
CA GLU A 75 -39.92 3.00 4.63
C GLU A 75 -39.50 1.53 4.59
N THR A 76 -38.55 1.19 3.71
CA THR A 76 -37.99 -0.17 3.60
C THR A 76 -37.22 -0.56 4.85
N VAL A 77 -36.35 0.34 5.33
CA VAL A 77 -35.58 0.20 6.57
C VAL A 77 -36.51 0.04 7.77
N GLU A 78 -37.55 0.86 7.88
CA GLU A 78 -38.54 0.80 8.96
C GLU A 78 -39.30 -0.53 9.00
N LYS A 79 -39.69 -1.05 7.84
CA LYS A 79 -40.39 -2.32 7.75
C LYS A 79 -39.47 -3.49 8.11
N ALA A 80 -38.18 -3.39 7.79
CA ALA A 80 -37.18 -4.40 8.12
C ALA A 80 -36.82 -4.39 9.61
N LEU A 81 -36.69 -3.22 10.23
CA LEU A 81 -36.37 -3.06 11.66
C LEU A 81 -37.45 -3.62 12.60
N LYS A 82 -38.71 -3.64 12.16
CA LYS A 82 -39.82 -4.27 12.89
C LYS A 82 -39.75 -5.81 12.91
N ARG A 83 -38.82 -6.41 12.17
CA ARG A 83 -38.61 -7.86 12.18
C ARG A 83 -37.52 -8.23 13.18
N SER A 84 -37.76 -9.29 13.94
CA SER A 84 -36.72 -9.97 14.70
C SER A 84 -36.05 -11.00 13.80
N PHE A 85 -34.73 -10.99 13.76
CA PHE A 85 -33.94 -11.95 13.01
C PHE A 85 -33.07 -12.77 13.96
N ILE A 86 -32.85 -14.02 13.61
CA ILE A 86 -31.81 -14.88 14.19
C ILE A 86 -30.77 -15.19 13.13
N LEU A 87 -29.55 -15.55 13.55
CA LEU A 87 -28.48 -15.88 12.60
C LEU A 87 -28.89 -16.93 11.55
N LYS A 88 -29.81 -17.84 11.87
CA LYS A 88 -30.30 -18.86 10.93
C LYS A 88 -31.17 -18.32 9.80
N ASP A 89 -31.60 -17.06 9.86
CA ASP A 89 -32.44 -16.44 8.83
C ASP A 89 -31.61 -15.90 7.63
N PHE A 90 -30.29 -16.02 7.71
CA PHE A 90 -29.35 -15.52 6.71
C PHE A 90 -28.67 -16.66 5.97
N ASP A 91 -28.54 -16.50 4.66
CA ASP A 91 -27.93 -17.48 3.76
C ASP A 91 -26.46 -17.13 3.47
N GLU A 92 -26.10 -15.85 3.63
CA GLU A 92 -24.77 -15.32 3.39
C GLU A 92 -24.34 -14.37 4.51
N PHE A 93 -23.07 -14.48 4.91
CA PHE A 93 -22.41 -13.64 5.90
C PHE A 93 -21.18 -13.00 5.27
N GLU A 94 -21.05 -11.68 5.41
CA GLU A 94 -19.83 -10.95 5.05
C GLU A 94 -19.22 -10.37 6.32
N ILE A 95 -18.04 -10.83 6.68
CA ILE A 95 -17.36 -10.51 7.93
C ILE A 95 -16.18 -9.60 7.65
N ILE A 96 -16.18 -8.44 8.32
CA ILE A 96 -15.15 -7.41 8.21
C ILE A 96 -14.57 -7.17 9.59
N PHE A 97 -13.25 -7.20 9.70
CA PHE A 97 -12.52 -6.91 10.94
C PHE A 97 -11.83 -5.55 10.82
N GLU A 98 -12.09 -4.65 11.77
CA GLU A 98 -11.47 -3.32 11.84
C GLU A 98 -10.98 -3.05 13.27
N ASN A 99 -9.66 -2.95 13.49
CA ASN A 99 -9.09 -2.65 14.82
C ASN A 99 -9.54 -3.62 15.94
N ILE A 100 -9.52 -4.92 15.66
CA ILE A 100 -9.78 -5.95 16.67
C ILE A 100 -8.60 -6.10 17.63
N LYS A 101 -8.87 -6.31 18.92
CA LYS A 101 -7.83 -6.59 19.93
C LYS A 101 -7.43 -8.06 20.02
N ASP A 102 -8.39 -8.98 19.94
CA ASP A 102 -8.17 -10.42 20.10
C ASP A 102 -9.04 -11.21 19.11
N PHE A 103 -8.43 -11.79 18.09
CA PHE A 103 -9.14 -12.58 17.08
C PHE A 103 -9.73 -13.89 17.66
N THR A 104 -9.24 -14.39 18.79
CA THR A 104 -9.67 -15.68 19.33
C THR A 104 -11.13 -15.68 19.76
N GLU A 105 -11.66 -14.53 20.19
CA GLU A 105 -13.07 -14.33 20.58
C GLU A 105 -14.05 -14.66 19.45
N TYR A 106 -13.63 -14.48 18.19
CA TYR A 106 -14.48 -14.69 17.02
C TYR A 106 -14.56 -16.15 16.58
N THR A 107 -13.67 -17.02 17.07
CA THR A 107 -13.57 -18.43 16.66
C THR A 107 -14.89 -19.16 16.82
N ASN A 108 -15.44 -19.17 18.04
CA ASN A 108 -16.69 -19.88 18.36
C ASN A 108 -17.89 -19.34 17.58
N PHE A 109 -17.87 -18.04 17.25
CA PHE A 109 -18.92 -17.41 16.46
C PHE A 109 -18.86 -17.88 15.01
N LEU A 110 -17.68 -17.81 14.40
CA LEU A 110 -17.44 -18.21 13.01
C LEU A 110 -17.74 -19.70 12.78
N GLU A 111 -17.41 -20.60 13.72
CA GLU A 111 -17.74 -22.03 13.63
C GLU A 111 -19.27 -22.31 13.63
N LYS A 112 -20.06 -21.43 14.24
CA LYS A 112 -21.52 -21.60 14.34
C LYS A 112 -22.28 -21.12 13.12
N LEU A 113 -21.69 -20.24 12.30
CA LEU A 113 -22.34 -19.68 11.13
C LEU A 113 -22.72 -20.77 10.13
N LYS A 114 -23.94 -20.66 9.59
CA LYS A 114 -24.51 -21.61 8.63
C LYS A 114 -24.84 -20.86 7.36
N GLY A 115 -24.15 -21.13 6.26
CA GLY A 115 -24.37 -20.45 4.99
C GLY A 115 -23.06 -20.19 4.26
N ASN A 116 -23.10 -19.31 3.27
CA ASN A 116 -21.92 -18.83 2.58
C ASN A 116 -21.25 -17.77 3.45
N ILE A 117 -19.94 -17.87 3.67
CA ILE A 117 -19.18 -16.94 4.51
C ILE A 117 -18.13 -16.27 3.63
N ILE A 118 -18.09 -14.94 3.65
CA ILE A 118 -17.09 -14.12 2.98
C ILE A 118 -16.32 -13.37 4.07
N ILE A 119 -15.00 -13.52 4.12
CA ILE A 119 -14.16 -12.90 5.14
C ILE A 119 -13.22 -11.89 4.48
N HIS A 120 -13.25 -10.64 4.96
CA HIS A 120 -12.31 -9.61 4.54
C HIS A 120 -11.02 -9.73 5.34
N VAL A 121 -9.90 -9.94 4.65
CA VAL A 121 -8.61 -10.27 5.29
C VAL A 121 -7.59 -9.14 5.27
N ASP A 122 -7.86 -8.02 4.59
CA ASP A 122 -6.90 -6.91 4.42
C ASP A 122 -6.38 -6.31 5.74
N ASN A 123 -7.16 -6.41 6.82
CA ASN A 123 -6.82 -5.86 8.14
C ASN A 123 -6.39 -6.93 9.16
N LEU A 124 -6.25 -8.19 8.76
CA LEU A 124 -5.85 -9.27 9.65
C LEU A 124 -4.32 -9.36 9.73
N SER A 125 -3.80 -9.53 10.95
CA SER A 125 -2.38 -9.79 11.17
C SER A 125 -2.00 -11.22 10.76
N LYS A 126 -0.69 -11.49 10.67
CA LYS A 126 -0.19 -12.85 10.43
C LYS A 126 -0.65 -13.85 11.51
N GLU A 127 -0.80 -13.37 12.74
CA GLU A 127 -1.30 -14.18 13.86
C GLU A 127 -2.80 -14.48 13.71
N ASP A 128 -3.60 -13.49 13.32
CA ASP A 128 -5.03 -13.64 13.06
C ASP A 128 -5.30 -14.62 11.91
N LEU A 129 -4.51 -14.53 10.83
CA LEU A 129 -4.61 -15.46 9.70
C LEU A 129 -4.26 -16.92 10.10
N ASN A 130 -3.34 -17.10 11.05
CA ASN A 130 -3.07 -18.42 11.61
C ASN A 130 -4.24 -18.95 12.44
N TYR A 131 -4.93 -18.09 13.21
CA TYR A 131 -6.16 -18.50 13.89
C TYR A 131 -7.24 -18.86 12.88
N LEU A 132 -7.47 -18.01 11.88
CA LEU A 132 -8.45 -18.22 10.83
C LEU A 132 -8.27 -19.57 10.12
N LYS A 133 -7.02 -19.95 9.80
CA LYS A 133 -6.66 -21.25 9.20
C LYS A 133 -7.10 -22.46 10.03
N ASN A 134 -7.22 -22.31 11.35
CA ASN A 134 -7.52 -23.41 12.28
C ASN A 134 -9.00 -23.50 12.67
N ILE A 135 -9.84 -22.55 12.25
CA ILE A 135 -11.28 -22.55 12.55
C ILE A 135 -11.98 -23.68 11.79
N LYS A 136 -12.83 -24.44 12.49
CA LYS A 136 -13.64 -25.49 11.87
C LYS A 136 -14.96 -24.93 11.37
N PHE A 137 -14.92 -24.30 10.20
CA PHE A 137 -16.12 -23.81 9.53
C PHE A 137 -17.05 -24.95 9.11
N GLN A 138 -18.36 -24.70 9.11
CA GLN A 138 -19.34 -25.67 8.62
C GLN A 138 -19.29 -25.83 7.09
N ASN A 139 -18.96 -24.76 6.37
CA ASN A 139 -18.70 -24.71 4.93
C ASN A 139 -17.39 -23.97 4.69
N GLU A 140 -16.68 -24.28 3.61
CA GLU A 140 -15.46 -23.54 3.25
C GLU A 140 -15.77 -22.04 3.03
N PRO A 141 -15.12 -21.13 3.77
CA PRO A 141 -15.31 -19.70 3.55
C PRO A 141 -14.64 -19.23 2.27
N GLN A 142 -15.21 -18.18 1.69
CA GLN A 142 -14.52 -17.36 0.71
C GLN A 142 -13.82 -16.18 1.39
N VAL A 143 -12.79 -15.67 0.73
CA VAL A 143 -11.97 -14.55 1.16
C VAL A 143 -12.13 -13.40 0.18
N ASN A 144 -12.42 -12.22 0.71
CA ASN A 144 -12.25 -10.97 0.00
C ASN A 144 -10.89 -10.38 0.37
N TYR A 145 -10.05 -10.15 -0.65
CA TYR A 145 -8.74 -9.55 -0.48
C TYR A 145 -8.54 -8.46 -1.52
N GLY A 146 -8.20 -7.24 -1.11
CA GLY A 146 -8.18 -6.05 -1.99
C GLY A 146 -7.26 -6.12 -3.22
N LEU A 147 -6.39 -7.13 -3.32
CA LEU A 147 -5.50 -7.39 -4.46
C LEU A 147 -6.02 -8.47 -5.44
N ILE A 148 -7.22 -8.98 -5.20
CA ILE A 148 -7.91 -9.98 -6.02
C ILE A 148 -9.31 -9.43 -6.34
N SER A 149 -9.73 -9.49 -7.61
CA SER A 149 -10.97 -8.82 -8.03
C SER A 149 -12.22 -9.57 -7.60
N ASN A 150 -12.12 -10.90 -7.44
CA ASN A 150 -13.22 -11.77 -7.02
C ASN A 150 -12.90 -12.43 -5.68
N ASN A 151 -13.94 -12.85 -4.96
CA ASN A 151 -13.75 -13.69 -3.78
C ASN A 151 -13.18 -15.04 -4.23
N ILE A 152 -12.21 -15.55 -3.48
CA ILE A 152 -11.59 -16.87 -3.69
C ILE A 152 -11.78 -17.73 -2.45
N ASP A 153 -11.61 -19.04 -2.57
CA ASP A 153 -11.74 -19.93 -1.42
C ASP A 153 -10.61 -19.67 -0.41
N LEU A 154 -10.88 -19.86 0.88
CA LEU A 154 -9.89 -19.66 1.95
C LEU A 154 -8.65 -20.53 1.72
N SER A 155 -8.81 -21.77 1.24
CA SER A 155 -7.68 -22.64 0.89
C SER A 155 -6.78 -22.03 -0.19
N GLU A 156 -7.36 -21.49 -1.27
CA GLU A 156 -6.62 -20.80 -2.33
C GLU A 156 -5.90 -19.56 -1.80
N TYR A 157 -6.54 -18.78 -0.93
CA TYR A 157 -5.91 -17.62 -0.28
C TYR A 157 -4.70 -18.02 0.56
N LEU A 158 -4.79 -19.13 1.30
CA LEU A 158 -3.68 -19.62 2.11
C LEU A 158 -2.49 -20.07 1.26
N GLU A 159 -2.71 -20.67 0.09
CA GLU A 159 -1.62 -20.98 -0.85
C GLU A 159 -0.91 -19.72 -1.35
N ILE A 160 -1.67 -18.68 -1.66
CA ILE A 160 -1.12 -17.37 -2.07
C ILE A 160 -0.28 -16.77 -0.94
N LEU A 161 -0.79 -16.84 0.28
CA LEU A 161 -0.10 -16.34 1.46
C LEU A 161 1.21 -17.09 1.71
N GLU A 162 1.27 -18.40 1.44
CA GLU A 162 2.51 -19.18 1.51
C GLU A 162 3.55 -18.71 0.48
N ILE A 163 3.14 -18.41 -0.76
CA ILE A 163 4.04 -17.84 -1.77
C ILE A 163 4.57 -16.47 -1.31
N ILE A 164 3.69 -15.57 -0.86
CA ILE A 164 4.07 -14.24 -0.37
C ILE A 164 5.03 -14.36 0.83
N ASN A 165 4.73 -15.24 1.78
CA ASN A 165 5.60 -15.52 2.93
C ASN A 165 6.98 -16.02 2.50
N SER A 166 7.05 -16.86 1.46
CA SER A 166 8.34 -17.36 0.97
C SER A 166 9.22 -16.23 0.41
N MET A 167 8.62 -15.27 -0.30
CA MET A 167 9.31 -14.09 -0.83
C MET A 167 9.74 -13.14 0.30
N GLU A 168 8.85 -12.88 1.26
CA GLU A 168 9.19 -12.10 2.46
C GLU A 168 10.35 -12.75 3.21
N THR A 169 10.25 -14.05 3.52
CA THR A 169 11.29 -14.80 4.24
C THR A 169 12.61 -14.82 3.46
N PHE A 170 12.57 -14.85 2.13
CA PHE A 170 13.78 -14.72 1.32
C PHE A 170 14.44 -13.34 1.50
N ILE A 171 13.67 -12.25 1.40
CA ILE A 171 14.16 -10.88 1.53
C ILE A 171 14.65 -10.60 2.96
N SER A 172 13.89 -11.01 3.97
CA SER A 172 14.17 -10.77 5.39
C SER A 172 15.41 -11.49 5.92
N LYS A 173 15.95 -12.49 5.20
CA LYS A 173 17.25 -13.11 5.53
C LYS A 173 18.42 -12.14 5.40
N PHE A 174 18.27 -11.09 4.60
CA PHE A 174 19.32 -10.11 4.37
C PHE A 174 19.16 -8.93 5.33
N ALA A 175 20.27 -8.46 5.90
CA ALA A 175 20.31 -7.27 6.73
C ALA A 175 20.23 -6.00 5.84
N LEU A 176 19.06 -5.76 5.25
CA LEU A 176 18.73 -4.61 4.41
C LEU A 176 17.81 -3.64 5.15
N SER A 177 17.92 -2.35 4.85
CA SER A 177 16.98 -1.30 5.27
C SER A 177 15.60 -1.49 4.62
N GLU A 178 14.58 -0.78 5.06
CA GLU A 178 13.24 -0.89 4.48
C GLU A 178 13.22 -0.50 2.99
N ILE A 179 13.89 0.59 2.60
CA ILE A 179 14.00 0.97 1.19
C ILE A 179 14.83 -0.06 0.41
N GLU A 180 15.91 -0.57 0.99
CA GLU A 180 16.74 -1.59 0.33
C GLU A 180 15.99 -2.91 0.11
N LYS A 181 15.17 -3.35 1.08
CA LYS A 181 14.27 -4.50 0.92
C LYS A 181 13.29 -4.29 -0.23
N GLN A 182 12.72 -3.08 -0.34
CA GLN A 182 11.82 -2.74 -1.45
C GLN A 182 12.55 -2.67 -2.80
N LEU A 183 13.80 -2.22 -2.84
CA LEU A 183 14.61 -2.25 -4.06
C LEU A 183 14.95 -3.69 -4.49
N LEU A 184 15.29 -4.58 -3.55
CA LEU A 184 15.45 -6.00 -3.85
C LEU A 184 14.14 -6.63 -4.35
N LEU A 185 13.01 -6.33 -3.69
CA LEU A 185 11.69 -6.78 -4.14
C LEU A 185 11.36 -6.25 -5.54
N PHE A 186 11.67 -4.99 -5.81
CA PHE A 186 11.48 -4.35 -7.11
C PHE A 186 12.22 -5.14 -8.20
N ASP A 187 13.48 -5.51 -7.94
CA ASP A 187 14.30 -6.32 -8.83
C ASP A 187 13.73 -7.72 -9.08
N LEU A 188 13.28 -8.40 -8.02
CA LEU A 188 12.65 -9.74 -8.13
C LEU A 188 11.34 -9.69 -8.94
N VAL A 189 10.53 -8.65 -8.74
CA VAL A 189 9.21 -8.55 -9.38
C VAL A 189 9.34 -8.16 -10.85
N ARG A 190 10.21 -7.20 -11.18
CA ARG A 190 10.36 -6.67 -12.55
C ARG A 190 11.16 -7.56 -13.50
N GLU A 191 11.87 -8.56 -12.95
CA GLU A 191 12.56 -9.58 -13.73
C GLU A 191 11.61 -10.32 -14.69
N ARG A 192 10.37 -10.53 -14.24
CA ARG A 192 9.35 -11.20 -15.05
C ARG A 192 9.12 -10.44 -16.34
N VAL A 193 9.01 -11.18 -17.43
CA VAL A 193 8.71 -10.61 -18.75
C VAL A 193 7.26 -10.14 -18.79
N TYR A 194 7.05 -8.91 -19.25
CA TYR A 194 5.70 -8.39 -19.45
C TYR A 194 4.98 -9.23 -20.51
N LYS A 195 3.85 -9.83 -20.14
CA LYS A 195 3.08 -10.70 -21.01
C LYS A 195 1.59 -10.44 -20.80
N SER A 196 0.96 -9.77 -21.76
CA SER A 196 -0.49 -9.58 -21.73
C SER A 196 -1.21 -10.93 -21.85
N GLY A 197 -2.22 -11.15 -21.01
CA GLY A 197 -3.06 -12.33 -21.07
C GLY A 197 -4.13 -12.28 -22.16
N ASP A 198 -5.06 -13.24 -22.11
CA ASP A 198 -6.23 -13.26 -23.00
C ASP A 198 -7.02 -11.95 -22.89
N SER A 199 -7.28 -11.31 -24.03
CA SER A 199 -8.11 -10.12 -24.12
C SER A 199 -9.52 -10.31 -23.53
N ASN A 200 -10.02 -11.54 -23.48
CA ASN A 200 -11.33 -11.89 -22.91
C ASN A 200 -11.28 -12.07 -21.38
N ASP A 201 -10.13 -12.40 -20.80
CA ASP A 201 -9.94 -12.52 -19.36
C ASP A 201 -9.13 -11.33 -18.81
N LYS A 202 -9.84 -10.39 -18.19
CA LYS A 202 -9.21 -9.21 -17.60
C LYS A 202 -8.50 -9.51 -16.27
N THR A 203 -8.62 -10.71 -15.71
CA THR A 203 -8.11 -11.07 -14.38
C THR A 203 -6.82 -11.88 -14.43
N SER A 204 -6.60 -12.75 -15.43
CA SER A 204 -5.44 -13.66 -15.52
C SER A 204 -4.09 -12.95 -15.32
N ALA A 205 -3.91 -11.81 -15.96
CA ALA A 205 -2.67 -11.04 -15.89
C ALA A 205 -2.66 -9.94 -14.80
N ARG A 206 -3.69 -9.86 -13.95
CA ARG A 206 -3.90 -8.77 -12.98
C ARG A 206 -4.05 -9.24 -11.54
N ASP A 207 -4.89 -10.25 -11.30
CA ASP A 207 -5.26 -10.68 -9.96
C ASP A 207 -4.14 -11.48 -9.32
N LEU A 208 -3.89 -11.22 -8.03
CA LEU A 208 -2.73 -11.77 -7.34
C LEU A 208 -2.67 -13.31 -7.35
N ASN A 209 -3.82 -13.97 -7.20
CA ASN A 209 -3.91 -15.44 -7.22
C ASN A 209 -3.47 -16.06 -8.55
N ARG A 210 -3.71 -15.34 -9.66
CA ARG A 210 -3.34 -15.76 -11.00
C ARG A 210 -1.89 -15.45 -11.29
N VAL A 211 -1.49 -14.18 -11.12
CA VAL A 211 -0.16 -13.74 -11.55
C VAL A 211 0.96 -14.41 -10.75
N LEU A 212 0.73 -14.87 -9.52
CA LEU A 212 1.74 -15.63 -8.77
C LEU A 212 1.97 -17.05 -9.31
N LYS A 213 0.99 -17.62 -10.02
CA LYS A 213 0.99 -19.02 -10.49
C LYS A 213 1.20 -19.13 -12.01
N GLU A 214 0.95 -18.06 -12.75
CA GLU A 214 0.93 -18.04 -14.22
C GLU A 214 2.01 -17.10 -14.80
N GLU A 215 2.37 -17.28 -16.07
CA GLU A 215 3.36 -16.41 -16.74
C GLU A 215 2.79 -15.03 -17.10
N GLU A 216 1.49 -14.94 -17.35
CA GLU A 216 0.81 -13.71 -17.77
C GLU A 216 0.85 -12.66 -16.67
N ILE A 217 1.28 -11.46 -17.01
CA ILE A 217 1.38 -10.35 -16.07
C ILE A 217 1.39 -9.01 -16.80
N VAL A 218 0.51 -8.10 -16.35
CA VAL A 218 0.47 -6.70 -16.77
C VAL A 218 0.62 -5.78 -15.57
N CYS A 219 0.55 -4.46 -15.78
CA CYS A 219 0.88 -3.46 -14.75
C CYS A 219 0.17 -3.65 -13.40
N ALA A 220 -1.11 -4.04 -13.42
CA ALA A 220 -1.84 -4.34 -12.19
C ALA A 220 -1.28 -5.57 -11.46
N GLY A 221 -0.89 -6.62 -12.19
CA GLY A 221 -0.27 -7.82 -11.62
C GLY A 221 1.07 -7.53 -10.96
N TYR A 222 1.95 -6.78 -11.64
CA TYR A 222 3.21 -6.32 -11.03
C TYR A 222 2.97 -5.54 -9.74
N ALA A 223 2.02 -4.59 -9.79
CA ALA A 223 1.71 -3.76 -8.63
C ALA A 223 1.11 -4.58 -7.48
N ASN A 224 0.25 -5.56 -7.77
CA ASN A 224 -0.35 -6.42 -6.75
C ASN A 224 0.70 -7.28 -6.05
N ILE A 225 1.65 -7.89 -6.79
CA ILE A 225 2.75 -8.68 -6.18
C ILE A 225 3.62 -7.77 -5.30
N PHE A 226 4.03 -6.60 -5.81
CA PHE A 226 4.88 -5.69 -5.06
C PHE A 226 4.21 -5.18 -3.79
N ALA A 227 2.92 -4.83 -3.85
CA ALA A 227 2.15 -4.40 -2.67
C ALA A 227 2.01 -5.53 -1.64
N ALA A 228 1.62 -6.73 -2.08
CA ALA A 228 1.43 -7.88 -1.21
C ALA A 228 2.69 -8.20 -0.40
N VAL A 229 3.84 -8.31 -1.08
CA VAL A 229 5.11 -8.64 -0.43
C VAL A 229 5.64 -7.48 0.42
N SER A 230 5.50 -6.22 -0.03
CA SER A 230 5.92 -5.06 0.78
C SER A 230 5.12 -4.96 2.08
N ASN A 231 3.80 -5.17 2.02
CA ASN A 231 2.96 -5.18 3.22
C ASN A 231 3.32 -6.35 4.14
N GLN A 232 3.64 -7.52 3.58
CA GLN A 232 4.13 -8.67 4.37
C GLN A 232 5.48 -8.40 5.04
N LEU A 233 6.36 -7.60 4.42
CA LEU A 233 7.60 -7.10 5.02
C LEU A 233 7.37 -6.04 6.11
N GLY A 234 6.12 -5.63 6.36
CA GLY A 234 5.76 -4.58 7.31
C GLY A 234 5.96 -3.16 6.77
N ILE A 235 6.06 -2.99 5.45
CA ILE A 235 6.27 -1.70 4.78
C ILE A 235 4.97 -1.27 4.09
N PRO A 236 4.20 -0.32 4.67
CA PRO A 236 2.88 0.06 4.14
C PRO A 236 2.96 0.52 2.69
N THR A 237 2.30 -0.23 1.81
CA THR A 237 2.36 -0.04 0.37
C THR A 237 0.99 -0.22 -0.26
N ILE A 238 0.54 0.78 -1.02
CA ILE A 238 -0.75 0.78 -1.71
C ILE A 238 -0.57 0.72 -3.22
N VAL A 239 -1.51 0.07 -3.91
CA VAL A 239 -1.59 0.12 -5.37
C VAL A 239 -2.20 1.44 -5.81
N LYS A 240 -1.44 2.21 -6.59
CA LYS A 240 -1.86 3.46 -7.20
C LYS A 240 -2.35 3.21 -8.61
N LYS A 241 -3.58 3.65 -8.89
CA LYS A 241 -4.23 3.45 -10.20
C LYS A 241 -4.29 4.77 -10.96
N TYR A 242 -3.95 4.70 -12.25
CA TYR A 242 -4.00 5.79 -13.21
C TYR A 242 -5.02 5.50 -14.30
N TYR A 243 -5.66 6.54 -14.82
CA TYR A 243 -6.48 6.47 -16.03
C TYR A 243 -5.86 7.32 -17.12
N SER A 244 -5.93 6.88 -18.38
CA SER A 244 -5.48 7.74 -19.49
C SER A 244 -6.52 8.83 -19.73
N ILE A 245 -6.07 10.08 -19.72
CA ILE A 245 -6.91 11.24 -20.04
C ILE A 245 -7.36 11.19 -21.51
N LYS A 246 -6.54 10.58 -22.39
CA LYS A 246 -6.84 10.44 -23.82
C LYS A 246 -7.74 9.26 -24.14
N ASN A 247 -7.64 8.16 -23.39
CA ASN A 247 -8.47 6.98 -23.57
C ASN A 247 -8.91 6.41 -22.21
N PRO A 248 -10.11 6.74 -21.71
CA PRO A 248 -10.59 6.33 -20.39
C PRO A 248 -10.65 4.82 -20.15
N THR A 249 -10.64 4.00 -21.22
CA THR A 249 -10.64 2.53 -21.11
C THR A 249 -9.24 1.94 -20.84
N THR A 250 -8.21 2.77 -20.89
CA THR A 250 -6.81 2.38 -20.63
C THR A 250 -6.31 3.05 -19.37
N GLY A 251 -5.42 2.36 -18.66
CA GLY A 251 -4.88 2.84 -17.40
C GLY A 251 -3.47 2.34 -17.16
N HIS A 252 -2.97 2.63 -15.97
CA HIS A 252 -1.70 2.11 -15.47
C HIS A 252 -1.81 1.84 -13.97
N ALA A 253 -0.96 0.98 -13.44
CA ALA A 253 -0.86 0.72 -12.01
C ALA A 253 0.61 0.72 -11.58
N SER A 254 0.87 1.31 -10.40
CA SER A 254 2.16 1.32 -9.72
C SER A 254 1.91 1.22 -8.21
N ASN A 255 2.95 1.40 -7.39
CA ASN A 255 2.88 1.26 -5.94
C ASN A 255 3.36 2.53 -5.25
N VAL A 256 2.68 2.97 -4.20
CA VAL A 256 3.16 4.03 -3.30
C VAL A 256 3.44 3.41 -1.95
N SER A 257 4.66 3.60 -1.47
CA SER A 257 5.16 3.10 -0.18
C SER A 257 5.39 4.26 0.78
N TYR A 258 4.97 4.07 2.03
CA TYR A 258 5.17 5.01 3.14
C TYR A 258 6.25 4.42 4.04
N VAL A 259 7.43 5.04 4.06
CA VAL A 259 8.61 4.44 4.66
C VAL A 259 9.22 5.39 5.69
N TYR A 260 9.40 4.89 6.91
CA TYR A 260 10.46 5.37 7.80
C TYR A 260 11.64 4.43 7.68
N ASP A 261 12.74 4.91 7.11
CA ASP A 261 13.96 4.12 7.00
C ASP A 261 14.89 4.46 8.15
N SER A 262 15.04 3.52 9.09
CA SER A 262 15.84 3.71 10.31
C SER A 262 17.34 3.81 10.05
N ILE A 263 17.86 3.22 8.96
CA ILE A 263 19.29 3.28 8.63
C ILE A 263 19.65 4.66 8.09
N TYR A 264 18.76 5.25 7.29
CA TYR A 264 18.92 6.60 6.75
C TYR A 264 18.29 7.69 7.65
N ASN A 265 17.60 7.26 8.70
CA ASN A 265 16.87 8.06 9.69
C ASN A 265 15.97 9.13 9.06
N ASP A 266 15.10 8.70 8.15
CA ASP A 266 14.28 9.63 7.40
C ASP A 266 12.95 9.03 6.92
N TYR A 267 12.01 9.91 6.56
CA TYR A 267 10.67 9.56 6.11
C TYR A 267 10.51 9.86 4.63
N TYR A 268 9.93 8.93 3.89
CA TYR A 268 9.68 9.08 2.47
C TYR A 268 8.30 8.54 2.08
N ILE A 269 7.71 9.16 1.06
CA ILE A 269 6.57 8.61 0.33
C ILE A 269 7.02 8.40 -1.12
N LEU A 270 7.26 7.14 -1.47
CA LEU A 270 7.98 6.74 -2.67
C LEU A 270 7.09 5.89 -3.57
N GLU A 271 7.11 6.20 -4.86
CA GLU A 271 6.49 5.40 -5.90
C GLU A 271 7.49 4.41 -6.51
N TYR A 272 7.02 3.18 -6.70
CA TYR A 272 7.70 2.10 -7.41
C TYR A 272 6.82 1.64 -8.56
N ASP A 273 7.38 1.55 -9.76
CA ASP A 273 6.70 1.00 -10.93
C ASP A 273 7.53 -0.11 -11.58
N PRO A 274 7.36 -1.36 -11.10
CA PRO A 274 8.10 -2.49 -11.65
C PRO A 274 7.80 -2.72 -13.13
N THR A 275 6.62 -2.31 -13.62
CA THR A 275 6.19 -2.54 -15.01
C THR A 275 6.99 -1.70 -16.00
N TRP A 276 7.19 -0.41 -15.72
CA TRP A 276 7.91 0.47 -16.65
C TRP A 276 9.41 0.22 -16.67
N ASN A 277 9.93 -0.52 -15.69
CA ASN A 277 11.28 -1.05 -15.65
C ASN A 277 11.35 -2.58 -15.79
N SER A 278 10.28 -3.22 -16.27
CA SER A 278 10.25 -4.68 -16.41
C SER A 278 11.05 -5.13 -17.62
N ARG A 279 11.48 -6.38 -17.57
CA ARG A 279 12.05 -7.07 -18.73
C ARG A 279 11.02 -7.14 -19.85
N LYS A 280 11.41 -6.73 -21.07
CA LYS A 280 10.50 -6.68 -22.23
C LYS A 280 10.38 -8.02 -22.95
N ASN A 281 11.42 -8.84 -22.91
CA ASN A 281 11.50 -10.17 -23.50
C ASN A 281 12.72 -10.91 -22.92
N GLU A 282 12.89 -12.19 -23.27
CA GLU A 282 13.99 -13.01 -22.78
C GLU A 282 15.40 -12.52 -23.20
N GLN A 283 15.50 -11.66 -24.21
CA GLN A 283 16.79 -11.11 -24.65
C GLN A 283 17.11 -9.75 -23.99
N ASP A 284 16.14 -9.13 -23.33
CA ASP A 284 16.33 -7.86 -22.65
C ASP A 284 17.20 -8.06 -21.40
N GLN A 285 18.37 -7.43 -21.41
CA GLN A 285 19.32 -7.36 -20.30
C GLN A 285 19.43 -5.94 -19.74
N ASP A 286 18.85 -4.93 -20.40
CA ASP A 286 18.95 -3.54 -19.99
C ASP A 286 18.10 -3.23 -18.76
N TRP A 287 17.03 -4.01 -18.57
CA TRP A 287 16.13 -3.89 -17.42
C TRP A 287 16.89 -3.94 -16.09
N ILE A 288 17.90 -4.80 -15.98
CA ILE A 288 18.56 -5.13 -14.72
C ILE A 288 19.11 -3.87 -14.04
N ASN A 289 19.69 -2.95 -14.79
CA ASN A 289 20.33 -1.74 -14.29
C ASN A 289 19.46 -0.49 -14.40
N ASN A 290 18.17 -0.62 -14.68
CA ASN A 290 17.28 0.53 -14.87
C ASN A 290 16.42 0.83 -13.63
N TYR A 291 16.75 1.88 -12.86
CA TYR A 291 16.00 2.27 -11.66
C TYR A 291 15.24 3.60 -11.82
N ASP A 292 14.91 3.97 -13.06
CA ASP A 292 14.24 5.24 -13.38
C ASP A 292 12.90 5.40 -12.63
N TYR A 293 12.20 4.30 -12.38
CA TYR A 293 10.90 4.26 -11.70
C TYR A 293 10.90 3.47 -10.39
N ALA A 294 12.06 3.29 -9.77
CA ALA A 294 12.18 2.73 -8.42
C ALA A 294 12.37 3.84 -7.39
N ALA A 295 11.66 3.82 -6.26
CA ALA A 295 11.87 4.77 -5.17
C ALA A 295 11.84 6.26 -5.62
N VAL A 296 10.89 6.63 -6.49
CA VAL A 296 10.72 8.02 -6.98
C VAL A 296 9.74 8.74 -6.07
N PRO A 297 9.97 9.99 -5.62
CA PRO A 297 9.00 10.68 -4.77
C PRO A 297 7.61 10.74 -5.43
N GLU A 298 6.55 10.42 -4.69
CA GLU A 298 5.21 10.22 -5.24
C GLU A 298 4.73 11.41 -6.11
N ASN A 299 4.97 12.64 -5.65
CA ASN A 299 4.58 13.83 -6.39
C ASN A 299 5.35 13.96 -7.71
N ILE A 300 6.63 13.60 -7.73
CA ILE A 300 7.48 13.63 -8.93
C ILE A 300 7.03 12.53 -9.89
N ALA A 301 6.81 11.31 -9.41
CA ALA A 301 6.34 10.18 -10.22
C ALA A 301 5.00 10.49 -10.90
N THR A 302 4.08 11.10 -10.17
CA THR A 302 2.80 11.60 -10.70
C THR A 302 2.99 12.55 -11.88
N LEU A 303 3.86 13.55 -11.71
CA LEU A 303 4.16 14.53 -12.76
C LEU A 303 4.82 13.87 -13.98
N GLN A 304 5.69 12.88 -13.78
CA GLN A 304 6.29 12.10 -14.87
C GLN A 304 5.24 11.31 -15.66
N LYS A 305 4.27 10.69 -14.99
CA LYS A 305 3.17 9.94 -15.61
C LYS A 305 2.25 10.84 -16.43
N TYR A 306 1.89 11.99 -15.87
CA TYR A 306 1.09 13.01 -16.56
C TYR A 306 1.82 13.53 -17.81
N SER A 307 3.07 13.99 -17.66
CA SER A 307 3.84 14.57 -18.76
C SER A 307 4.17 13.57 -19.88
N LYS A 308 4.57 12.33 -19.56
CA LYS A 308 4.99 11.35 -20.57
C LYS A 308 3.82 10.69 -21.31
N LYS A 309 2.67 10.51 -20.65
CA LYS A 309 1.57 9.66 -21.18
C LYS A 309 0.17 10.24 -21.00
N ASN A 310 0.01 11.45 -20.44
CA ASN A 310 -1.29 12.06 -20.12
C ASN A 310 -2.13 11.14 -19.22
N TYR A 311 -1.51 10.56 -18.20
CA TYR A 311 -2.23 9.83 -17.17
C TYR A 311 -2.73 10.78 -16.09
N GLY A 312 -4.02 10.66 -15.75
CA GLY A 312 -4.61 11.21 -14.54
C GLY A 312 -4.59 10.18 -13.40
N ILE A 313 -4.72 10.64 -12.17
CA ILE A 313 -4.77 9.76 -10.99
C ILE A 313 -6.21 9.36 -10.72
N ASN A 314 -6.46 8.05 -10.64
CA ASN A 314 -7.74 7.54 -10.18
C ASN A 314 -7.77 7.49 -8.63
N TYR A 315 -6.74 6.88 -8.02
CA TYR A 315 -6.68 6.71 -6.57
C TYR A 315 -5.25 6.72 -6.00
N SER A 316 -5.02 7.53 -4.96
CA SER A 316 -3.85 7.53 -4.06
C SER A 316 -4.16 8.41 -2.84
N MET A 317 -3.63 8.12 -1.65
CA MET A 317 -3.92 8.93 -0.45
C MET A 317 -3.49 10.39 -0.58
N ILE A 318 -2.36 10.68 -1.25
CA ILE A 318 -1.92 12.07 -1.47
C ILE A 318 -2.86 12.82 -2.40
N ASN A 319 -3.33 12.19 -3.48
CA ASN A 319 -4.35 12.81 -4.33
C ASN A 319 -5.66 13.06 -3.58
N THR A 320 -6.11 12.12 -2.75
CA THR A 320 -7.28 12.33 -1.89
C THR A 320 -7.03 13.49 -0.92
N LEU A 321 -5.83 13.60 -0.35
CA LEU A 321 -5.45 14.70 0.54
C LEU A 321 -5.53 16.05 -0.17
N ASN A 322 -5.02 16.13 -1.40
CA ASN A 322 -5.09 17.35 -2.22
C ASN A 322 -6.55 17.76 -2.47
N ILE A 323 -7.43 16.80 -2.80
CA ILE A 323 -8.86 17.06 -3.04
C ILE A 323 -9.55 17.56 -1.75
N GLU A 324 -9.32 16.89 -0.62
CA GLU A 324 -9.93 17.27 0.65
C GLU A 324 -9.40 18.62 1.16
N PHE A 325 -8.15 18.97 0.84
CA PHE A 325 -7.56 20.27 1.15
C PHE A 325 -8.18 21.40 0.31
N VAL A 326 -8.39 21.19 -0.98
CA VAL A 326 -9.10 22.15 -1.84
C VAL A 326 -10.53 22.36 -1.35
N ARG A 327 -11.25 21.27 -1.04
CA ARG A 327 -12.61 21.34 -0.48
C ARG A 327 -12.67 22.11 0.84
N TYR A 328 -11.69 21.94 1.71
CA TYR A 328 -11.57 22.72 2.93
C TYR A 328 -11.54 24.23 2.62
N HIS A 329 -10.69 24.66 1.69
CA HIS A 329 -10.61 26.08 1.30
C HIS A 329 -11.89 26.60 0.65
N GLU A 330 -12.56 25.81 -0.19
CA GLU A 330 -13.85 26.18 -0.78
C GLU A 330 -14.92 26.39 0.30
N LEU A 331 -14.94 25.53 1.32
CA LEU A 331 -15.92 25.59 2.40
C LEU A 331 -15.68 26.73 3.40
N LEU A 332 -14.45 27.25 3.51
CA LEU A 332 -14.18 28.46 4.30
C LEU A 332 -15.02 29.66 3.83
N MET A 333 -15.44 29.67 2.56
CA MET A 333 -16.28 30.73 1.98
C MET A 333 -17.75 30.64 2.39
N THR A 334 -18.20 29.53 2.99
CA THR A 334 -19.61 29.26 3.31
C THR A 334 -20.06 29.79 4.68
N ASN A 335 -19.12 30.23 5.54
CA ASN A 335 -19.38 30.69 6.92
C ASN A 335 -20.20 29.69 7.78
N SER A 336 -20.14 28.38 7.49
CA SER A 336 -20.82 27.33 8.26
C SER A 336 -19.83 26.53 9.12
N PRO A 337 -19.69 26.81 10.44
CA PRO A 337 -18.70 26.16 11.30
C PRO A 337 -18.86 24.63 11.35
N LEU A 338 -20.09 24.13 11.36
CA LEU A 338 -20.38 22.70 11.40
C LEU A 338 -19.81 21.97 10.17
N VAL A 339 -20.04 22.52 8.97
CA VAL A 339 -19.58 21.93 7.71
C VAL A 339 -18.06 22.02 7.58
N ILE A 340 -17.48 23.14 8.00
CA ILE A 340 -16.03 23.34 8.03
C ILE A 340 -15.37 22.32 8.97
N ASN A 341 -15.91 22.13 10.18
CA ASN A 341 -15.34 21.20 11.16
C ASN A 341 -15.44 19.74 10.70
N TRP A 342 -16.56 19.36 10.07
CA TRP A 342 -16.69 18.03 9.45
C TRP A 342 -15.63 17.80 8.36
N GLN A 343 -15.41 18.79 7.49
CA GLN A 343 -14.38 18.71 6.45
C GLN A 343 -12.97 18.61 7.04
N ILE A 344 -12.69 19.37 8.11
CA ILE A 344 -11.40 19.33 8.82
C ILE A 344 -11.19 17.96 9.48
N ASP A 345 -12.20 17.40 10.15
CA ASP A 345 -12.09 16.04 10.73
C ASP A 345 -11.73 15.02 9.66
N LYS A 346 -12.40 15.07 8.50
CA LYS A 346 -12.13 14.18 7.37
C LYS A 346 -10.70 14.35 6.83
N PHE A 347 -10.25 15.59 6.65
CA PHE A 347 -8.89 15.91 6.22
C PHE A 347 -7.84 15.39 7.23
N VAL A 348 -8.04 15.66 8.53
CA VAL A 348 -7.10 15.24 9.58
C VAL A 348 -7.07 13.72 9.75
N ARG A 349 -8.20 13.01 9.61
CA ARG A 349 -8.23 11.54 9.59
C ARG A 349 -7.32 10.96 8.50
N LEU A 350 -7.31 11.57 7.32
CA LEU A 350 -6.45 11.13 6.23
C LEU A 350 -4.97 11.32 6.57
N ILE A 351 -4.61 12.46 7.16
CA ILE A 351 -3.23 12.71 7.63
C ILE A 351 -2.82 11.74 8.73
N ILE A 352 -3.71 11.44 9.69
CA ILE A 352 -3.46 10.44 10.71
C ILE A 352 -3.11 9.09 10.08
N ASN A 353 -3.86 8.66 9.06
CA ASN A 353 -3.57 7.40 8.38
C ASN A 353 -2.21 7.42 7.68
N ILE A 354 -1.84 8.53 7.04
CA ILE A 354 -0.51 8.69 6.43
C ILE A 354 0.59 8.65 7.51
N TYR A 355 0.40 9.33 8.63
CA TYR A 355 1.37 9.33 9.73
C TYR A 355 1.49 7.98 10.43
N LYS A 356 0.40 7.21 10.54
CA LYS A 356 0.45 5.82 10.98
C LYS A 356 1.32 4.99 10.06
N TYR A 357 1.13 5.10 8.74
CA TYR A 357 1.95 4.39 7.76
C TYR A 357 3.42 4.84 7.75
N LEU A 358 3.69 6.12 8.00
CA LEU A 358 5.05 6.64 8.20
C LEU A 358 5.62 6.34 9.59
N ASN A 359 4.90 5.63 10.46
CA ASN A 359 5.30 5.36 11.85
C ASN A 359 5.63 6.63 12.68
N LYS A 360 4.98 7.77 12.38
CA LYS A 360 5.10 9.02 13.15
C LYS A 360 4.17 9.01 14.37
N LYS A 361 4.44 8.14 15.36
CA LYS A 361 3.55 7.88 16.52
C LYS A 361 3.16 9.14 17.29
N ASP A 362 4.13 10.00 17.63
CA ASP A 362 3.87 11.24 18.37
C ASP A 362 2.92 12.18 17.63
N LYS A 363 3.04 12.24 16.29
CA LYS A 363 2.15 13.05 15.45
C LYS A 363 0.75 12.47 15.33
N VAL A 364 0.63 11.14 15.35
CA VAL A 364 -0.68 10.48 15.40
C VAL A 364 -1.38 10.83 16.71
N GLU A 365 -0.68 10.77 17.84
CA GLU A 365 -1.24 11.11 19.15
C GLU A 365 -1.66 12.59 19.23
N GLU A 366 -0.80 13.51 18.77
CA GLU A 366 -1.10 14.95 18.65
C GLU A 366 -2.41 15.19 17.87
N LEU A 367 -2.54 14.56 16.71
CA LEU A 367 -3.71 14.75 15.84
C LEU A 367 -4.98 14.06 16.38
N MET A 368 -4.84 12.93 17.07
CA MET A 368 -5.97 12.28 17.72
C MET A 368 -6.53 13.16 18.84
N GLN A 369 -5.67 13.84 19.59
CA GLN A 369 -6.09 14.81 20.60
C GLN A 369 -6.75 16.03 19.94
N PHE A 370 -6.12 16.61 18.91
CA PHE A 370 -6.70 17.71 18.13
C PHE A 370 -8.13 17.40 17.64
N ARG A 371 -8.38 16.17 17.19
CA ARG A 371 -9.71 15.73 16.73
C ARG A 371 -10.74 15.65 17.86
N LYS A 372 -10.34 15.25 19.06
CA LYS A 372 -11.26 15.23 20.23
C LYS A 372 -11.69 16.63 20.63
N ASP A 373 -10.81 17.59 20.46
CA ASP A 373 -11.04 19.00 20.78
C ASP A 373 -11.80 19.76 19.67
N LEU A 374 -12.10 19.08 18.56
CA LEU A 374 -12.85 19.61 17.43
C LEU A 374 -14.37 19.59 17.72
N THR A 375 -14.89 20.73 18.16
CA THR A 375 -16.32 20.95 18.48
C THR A 375 -16.96 21.87 17.45
N SER A 376 -18.30 21.99 17.43
CA SER A 376 -19.03 22.89 16.51
C SER A 376 -18.64 24.37 16.61
N ASN A 377 -18.01 24.78 17.71
CA ASN A 377 -17.59 26.17 17.96
C ASN A 377 -16.05 26.36 17.92
N SER A 378 -15.28 25.33 17.56
CA SER A 378 -13.82 25.43 17.55
C SER A 378 -13.33 26.45 16.52
N GLN A 379 -12.62 27.49 16.99
CA GLN A 379 -11.86 28.38 16.10
C GLN A 379 -10.56 27.68 15.71
N ILE A 380 -10.53 27.14 14.49
CA ILE A 380 -9.37 26.41 14.00
C ILE A 380 -8.46 27.37 13.26
N ASN A 381 -7.17 27.36 13.60
CA ASN A 381 -6.18 28.15 12.91
C ASN A 381 -5.93 27.60 11.49
N PRO A 382 -6.27 28.34 10.41
CA PRO A 382 -6.02 27.88 9.04
C PRO A 382 -4.55 27.61 8.75
N GLU A 383 -3.63 28.33 9.41
CA GLU A 383 -2.19 28.09 9.26
C GLU A 383 -1.76 26.72 9.78
N TYR A 384 -2.45 26.18 10.79
CA TYR A 384 -2.16 24.83 11.29
C TYR A 384 -2.54 23.79 10.24
N ILE A 385 -3.72 23.92 9.63
CA ILE A 385 -4.19 23.04 8.56
C ILE A 385 -3.27 23.11 7.33
N GLN A 386 -2.83 24.32 6.95
CA GLN A 386 -1.83 24.53 5.90
C GLN A 386 -0.51 23.80 6.22
N LYS A 387 0.01 23.94 7.44
CA LYS A 387 1.26 23.26 7.86
C LYS A 387 1.15 21.74 7.81
N LEU A 388 0.02 21.19 8.21
CA LEU A 388 -0.23 19.74 8.13
C LEU A 388 -0.24 19.26 6.68
N TYR A 389 -0.90 20.00 5.78
CA TYR A 389 -0.88 19.71 4.35
C TYR A 389 0.55 19.76 3.78
N GLU A 390 1.30 20.80 4.13
CA GLU A 390 2.67 21.01 3.65
C GLU A 390 3.64 19.94 4.15
N ASP A 391 3.56 19.47 5.40
CA ASP A 391 4.43 18.39 5.90
C ASP A 391 4.32 17.13 5.04
N VAL A 392 3.09 16.70 4.77
CA VAL A 392 2.82 15.52 3.96
C VAL A 392 3.24 15.73 2.51
N ARG A 393 2.90 16.88 1.93
CA ARG A 393 3.27 17.22 0.54
C ARG A 393 4.79 17.30 0.35
N ASN A 394 5.50 17.88 1.31
CA ASN A 394 6.96 17.97 1.29
C ASN A 394 7.58 16.57 1.41
N THR A 395 7.05 15.72 2.29
CA THR A 395 7.49 14.32 2.39
C THR A 395 7.29 13.56 1.07
N GLY A 396 6.15 13.74 0.39
CA GLY A 396 5.88 13.14 -0.93
C GLY A 396 6.64 13.76 -2.11
N SER A 397 7.36 14.86 -1.88
CA SER A 397 8.23 15.50 -2.89
C SER A 397 9.72 15.26 -2.61
N LYS A 398 10.05 14.67 -1.45
CA LYS A 398 11.41 14.50 -0.97
C LYS A 398 12.13 13.38 -1.70
N SER A 399 13.17 13.74 -2.44
CA SER A 399 14.06 12.78 -3.11
C SER A 399 15.03 12.15 -2.12
N ILE A 400 15.33 10.86 -2.31
CA ILE A 400 16.45 10.20 -1.62
C ILE A 400 17.74 10.93 -2.03
N PRO A 401 18.59 11.37 -1.09
CA PRO A 401 19.87 11.96 -1.42
C PRO A 401 20.74 11.01 -2.26
N ILE A 402 21.43 11.52 -3.27
CA ILE A 402 22.28 10.72 -4.18
C ILE A 402 23.24 9.81 -3.40
N LYS A 403 23.90 10.36 -2.38
CA LYS A 403 24.84 9.62 -1.51
C LYS A 403 24.21 8.40 -0.83
N ASP A 404 22.93 8.49 -0.47
CA ASP A 404 22.22 7.45 0.25
C ASP A 404 21.67 6.42 -0.74
N PHE A 405 21.17 6.86 -1.90
CA PHE A 405 20.80 5.97 -2.99
C PHE A 405 21.98 5.12 -3.49
N ILE A 406 23.19 5.68 -3.61
CA ILE A 406 24.41 4.91 -3.94
C ILE A 406 24.62 3.77 -2.94
N LYS A 407 24.52 4.05 -1.63
CA LYS A 407 24.67 3.04 -0.59
C LYS A 407 23.59 1.96 -0.70
N MET A 408 22.34 2.36 -0.91
CA MET A 408 21.20 1.45 -1.05
C MET A 408 21.44 0.47 -2.21
N ILE A 409 21.74 1.00 -3.42
CA ILE A 409 22.00 0.17 -4.60
C ILE A 409 23.20 -0.73 -4.40
N TYR A 410 24.29 -0.24 -3.81
CA TYR A 410 25.45 -1.09 -3.52
C TYR A 410 25.09 -2.25 -2.59
N ARG A 411 24.31 -2.02 -1.53
CA ARG A 411 23.90 -3.08 -0.58
C ARG A 411 22.98 -4.10 -1.23
N VAL A 412 22.01 -3.66 -2.02
CA VAL A 412 21.12 -4.55 -2.79
C VAL A 412 21.93 -5.37 -3.80
N ARG A 413 22.80 -4.73 -4.59
CA ARG A 413 23.64 -5.40 -5.59
C ARG A 413 24.58 -6.42 -4.99
N ARG A 414 25.09 -6.18 -3.77
CA ARG A 414 25.89 -7.18 -3.05
C ARG A 414 25.10 -8.42 -2.70
N VAL A 415 23.85 -8.25 -2.26
CA VAL A 415 22.94 -9.37 -1.99
C VAL A 415 22.66 -10.13 -3.29
N GLU A 416 22.24 -9.44 -4.35
CA GLU A 416 21.97 -10.05 -5.65
C GLU A 416 23.20 -10.77 -6.23
N HIS A 417 24.37 -10.15 -6.15
CA HIS A 417 25.64 -10.76 -6.56
C HIS A 417 25.95 -12.04 -5.76
N SER A 418 25.65 -12.06 -4.46
CA SER A 418 25.83 -13.27 -3.66
C SER A 418 24.88 -14.41 -4.03
N ILE A 419 23.73 -14.09 -4.65
CA ILE A 419 22.73 -15.07 -5.09
C ILE A 419 23.14 -15.61 -6.47
N ASP A 420 23.43 -14.71 -7.41
CA ASP A 420 23.89 -15.05 -8.76
C ASP A 420 24.93 -14.03 -9.25
N PRO A 421 26.23 -14.34 -9.09
CA PRO A 421 27.30 -13.44 -9.50
C PRO A 421 27.34 -13.14 -11.00
N GLN A 422 26.85 -14.07 -11.84
CA GLN A 422 26.91 -13.94 -13.30
C GLN A 422 25.82 -13.00 -13.80
N LYS A 423 24.62 -13.14 -13.24
CA LYS A 423 23.49 -12.27 -13.55
C LYS A 423 23.66 -10.88 -12.96
N TYR A 424 24.20 -10.77 -11.74
CA TYR A 424 24.33 -9.52 -11.01
C TYR A 424 25.80 -9.17 -10.73
N PRO A 425 26.57 -8.74 -11.74
CA PRO A 425 27.96 -8.35 -11.53
C PRO A 425 28.04 -7.12 -10.62
N LEU A 426 28.90 -7.19 -9.60
CA LEU A 426 29.16 -6.07 -8.69
C LEU A 426 30.27 -5.16 -9.27
N ASP A 427 29.93 -4.33 -10.24
CA ASP A 427 30.88 -3.42 -10.88
C ASP A 427 30.62 -1.95 -10.55
N TYR A 428 31.70 -1.20 -10.33
CA TYR A 428 31.62 0.23 -10.03
C TYR A 428 30.94 1.03 -11.14
N ASN A 429 31.27 0.76 -12.41
CA ASN A 429 30.68 1.49 -13.54
C ASN A 429 29.20 1.17 -13.70
N ILE A 430 28.76 -0.03 -13.30
CA ILE A 430 27.33 -0.37 -13.28
C ILE A 430 26.60 0.51 -12.26
N ILE A 431 27.11 0.61 -11.03
CA ILE A 431 26.52 1.45 -9.98
C ILE A 431 26.55 2.93 -10.40
N GLU A 432 27.66 3.40 -10.96
CA GLU A 432 27.77 4.75 -11.51
C GLU A 432 26.69 5.01 -12.57
N ASN A 433 26.54 4.11 -13.54
CA ASN A 433 25.58 4.27 -14.63
C ASN A 433 24.13 4.27 -14.13
N ILE A 434 23.81 3.44 -13.13
CA ILE A 434 22.49 3.44 -12.48
C ILE A 434 22.20 4.83 -11.89
N VAL A 435 23.15 5.38 -11.13
CA VAL A 435 22.99 6.66 -10.41
C VAL A 435 22.91 7.83 -11.39
N ARG A 436 23.82 7.88 -12.37
CA ARG A 436 23.83 8.92 -13.42
C ARG A 436 22.52 8.95 -14.19
N ARG A 437 22.00 7.77 -14.58
CA ARG A 437 20.72 7.68 -15.28
C ARG A 437 19.56 8.19 -14.43
N LYS A 438 19.50 7.76 -13.16
CA LYS A 438 18.38 8.09 -12.27
C LYS A 438 18.28 9.57 -11.92
N TYR A 439 19.41 10.19 -11.59
CA TYR A 439 19.42 11.57 -11.08
C TYR A 439 19.70 12.63 -12.16
N ASN A 440 20.21 12.22 -13.33
CA ASN A 440 20.61 13.14 -14.40
C ASN A 440 21.47 14.31 -13.88
N ASP A 441 22.34 14.01 -12.90
CA ASP A 441 23.21 14.97 -12.21
C ASP A 441 24.67 14.62 -12.51
N ASP A 442 25.41 15.57 -13.10
CA ASP A 442 26.82 15.41 -13.45
C ASP A 442 27.78 15.60 -12.24
N ASN A 443 27.27 16.08 -11.09
CA ASN A 443 28.06 16.31 -9.86
C ASN A 443 28.19 15.08 -8.95
N TRP A 444 27.71 13.90 -9.39
CA TRP A 444 27.78 12.63 -8.65
C TRP A 444 29.21 12.29 -8.15
N LYS A 445 30.26 12.71 -8.87
CA LYS A 445 31.67 12.48 -8.50
C LYS A 445 32.04 13.10 -7.15
N GLN A 446 31.57 14.32 -6.88
CA GLN A 446 31.83 15.02 -5.63
C GLN A 446 31.16 14.32 -4.43
N TYR A 447 30.07 13.58 -4.65
CA TYR A 447 29.40 12.81 -3.60
C TYR A 447 30.14 11.52 -3.25
N LEU A 448 30.79 10.88 -4.23
CA LEU A 448 31.62 9.68 -4.00
C LEU A 448 32.91 10.02 -3.27
N GLU A 449 33.54 11.15 -3.60
CA GLU A 449 34.76 11.63 -2.95
C GLU A 449 34.52 12.01 -1.46
N ASN A 450 33.30 12.41 -1.10
CA ASN A 450 32.91 12.83 0.26
C ASN A 450 32.28 11.70 1.12
N LEU A 451 32.17 10.47 0.61
CA LEU A 451 31.69 9.33 1.39
C LEU A 451 32.78 8.80 2.32
N ASP A 452 32.92 9.43 3.49
CA ASP A 452 33.79 8.99 4.61
C ASP A 452 33.52 7.56 5.12
N VAL A 453 32.43 6.93 4.66
CA VAL A 453 32.11 5.51 4.92
C VAL A 453 33.09 4.55 4.22
N LEU A 454 33.79 5.02 3.18
CA LEU A 454 34.93 4.30 2.62
C LEU A 454 36.24 4.54 3.38
N ASN A 455 36.30 5.59 4.21
CA ASN A 455 37.55 6.10 4.81
C ASN A 455 37.74 5.80 6.31
N ASN A 456 36.72 5.35 7.06
CA ASN A 456 36.80 5.17 8.52
C ASN A 456 36.39 3.78 9.04
N VAL A 457 37.20 2.74 8.78
CA VAL A 457 37.17 1.47 9.56
C VAL A 457 38.47 1.36 10.38
N PRO A 458 38.43 1.18 11.73
CA PRO A 458 39.62 1.26 12.58
C PRO A 458 40.54 0.04 12.40
N HIS A 459 41.77 0.29 11.96
CA HIS A 459 42.81 -0.71 11.78
C HIS A 459 43.62 -0.97 13.05
N LYS A 460 43.29 -2.02 13.82
CA LYS A 460 44.21 -2.56 14.85
C LYS A 460 44.12 -4.09 15.04
N ASN A 461 44.06 -4.88 13.96
CA ASN A 461 44.92 -6.07 13.79
C ASN A 461 44.67 -6.82 12.47
N LEU A 462 45.69 -7.57 12.06
CA LEU A 462 45.99 -8.01 10.70
C LEU A 462 45.07 -9.13 10.15
N GLU A 463 44.42 -9.93 11.00
CA GLU A 463 43.50 -11.00 10.56
C GLU A 463 42.18 -10.48 9.99
N ASP A 464 41.63 -9.40 10.55
CA ASP A 464 40.36 -8.83 10.07
C ASP A 464 40.54 -8.02 8.77
N LYS A 465 41.74 -7.47 8.57
CA LYS A 465 42.15 -6.79 7.33
C LYS A 465 42.29 -7.78 6.16
N ILE A 466 42.82 -8.99 6.41
CA ILE A 466 43.00 -10.03 5.39
C ILE A 466 41.65 -10.57 4.86
N LYS A 467 40.59 -10.62 5.69
CA LYS A 467 39.23 -11.04 5.26
C LYS A 467 38.48 -9.98 4.46
N TYR A 468 38.73 -8.70 4.73
CA TYR A 468 38.11 -7.57 4.03
C TYR A 468 38.82 -7.27 2.70
N ASP A 469 40.16 -7.30 2.68
CA ASP A 469 40.98 -7.06 1.49
C ASP A 469 40.89 -8.21 0.46
N ALA A 470 40.64 -9.45 0.87
CA ALA A 470 40.41 -10.58 -0.06
C ALA A 470 39.15 -10.42 -0.94
N LYS A 471 38.06 -9.85 -0.40
CA LYS A 471 36.80 -9.66 -1.14
C LYS A 471 36.79 -8.43 -2.06
N MET A 472 37.68 -7.47 -1.87
CA MET A 472 37.84 -6.31 -2.77
C MET A 472 38.95 -6.50 -3.81
N MET A 473 39.95 -7.35 -3.55
CA MET A 473 41.03 -7.65 -4.49
C MET A 473 40.63 -8.64 -5.59
N GLU A 474 39.77 -9.63 -5.33
CA GLU A 474 39.23 -10.53 -6.38
C GLU A 474 38.44 -9.75 -7.45
N LEU A 475 37.72 -8.71 -7.03
CA LEU A 475 36.87 -7.89 -7.88
C LEU A 475 37.66 -6.91 -8.78
N ILE A 476 38.83 -6.45 -8.33
CA ILE A 476 39.64 -5.45 -9.05
C ILE A 476 40.74 -6.10 -9.92
N TYR A 477 41.27 -7.27 -9.54
CA TYR A 477 42.38 -7.93 -10.28
C TYR A 477 41.93 -8.59 -11.59
N ALA A 478 40.76 -9.25 -11.60
CA ALA A 478 40.23 -9.87 -12.82
C ALA A 478 39.92 -8.84 -13.92
N LEU A 479 39.46 -7.65 -13.54
CA LEU A 479 39.13 -6.53 -14.44
C LEU A 479 40.37 -5.83 -15.03
N ARG A 480 41.56 -6.01 -14.46
CA ARG A 480 42.82 -5.40 -14.94
C ARG A 480 43.62 -6.28 -15.91
N GLU A 481 43.64 -7.60 -15.75
CA GLU A 481 44.42 -8.50 -16.62
C GLU A 481 43.86 -8.59 -18.06
N ILE A 482 42.52 -8.62 -18.21
CA ILE A 482 41.88 -8.64 -19.54
C ILE A 482 42.18 -7.36 -20.34
N ASN A 483 42.36 -6.23 -19.66
CA ASN A 483 42.56 -4.93 -20.31
C ASN A 483 44.05 -4.66 -20.66
N ASN A 484 44.98 -5.34 -19.98
CA ASN A 484 46.41 -5.20 -20.24
C ASN A 484 46.92 -6.16 -21.34
N ASN A 485 46.35 -7.36 -21.47
CA ASN A 485 46.71 -8.28 -22.55
C ASN A 485 46.30 -7.76 -23.95
N LYS A 486 45.34 -6.82 -24.05
CA LYS A 486 45.00 -6.11 -25.30
C LYS A 486 45.87 -4.88 -25.61
N LYS A 487 46.65 -4.36 -24.66
CA LYS A 487 47.51 -3.18 -24.86
C LYS A 487 48.97 -3.52 -25.20
N GLN A 488 49.44 -4.73 -24.87
CA GLN A 488 50.79 -5.17 -25.26
C GLN A 488 50.91 -5.66 -26.71
N GLU A 489 49.85 -6.17 -27.34
CA GLU A 489 49.91 -6.56 -28.76
C GLU A 489 49.82 -5.38 -29.75
N ASN A 490 49.33 -4.20 -29.33
CA ASN A 490 49.19 -3.01 -30.19
C ASN A 490 50.24 -1.90 -29.96
N SER A 491 51.27 -2.13 -29.12
CA SER A 491 52.33 -1.15 -28.82
C SER A 491 53.74 -1.57 -29.27
N LEU A 492 53.83 -2.48 -30.25
CA LEU A 492 55.08 -2.78 -30.97
C LEU A 492 55.56 -1.68 -31.94
N THR A 493 54.90 -0.52 -32.07
CA THR A 493 55.16 0.40 -33.19
C THR A 493 54.97 1.86 -32.80
N VAL A 494 56.06 2.61 -32.61
CA VAL A 494 56.37 3.94 -33.20
C VAL A 494 57.56 4.56 -32.44
N LYS A 495 58.68 4.61 -33.18
CA LYS A 495 60.00 5.26 -32.97
C LYS A 495 61.00 4.57 -32.05
#